data_AF-A0A369K0N1-F1
#
_entry.id   AF-A0A369K0N1-F1
#
_cell.length_a   1.000
_cell.length_b   1.000
_cell.length_c   1.000
_cell.angle_alpha   90.00
_cell.angle_beta   90.00
_cell.angle_gamma   90.00
#
_symmetry.space_group_name_H-M   'P 1'
#
loop_
_entity.id
_entity.type
_entity.pdbx_description
1 polymer ?
#
loop_
_entity_poly.entity_id
_entity_poly.type
_entity_poly.pdbx_seq_one_letter_code
_entity_poly.pdbx_strand_id
1 'polypeptide(L)'
;MCMPSLGIESLPVELLYELQLYALSDSLPFTSRHIFGIFSSTPSSFRAEYILGRVLSGSADTLDLFTRALRYPLCTQEVLESLCRQIPSNIHHTHLGCDLPRRLFRSLAPKVGALQWKEREQPLPFLRYLYDSPMIPAPNTNAHDGYALTKAVHAKFIPLIQFLLDHGASPERKNCLAVMVAIRQKDLSLVKLLIERDDSPYESSGSSGQKKSKRKRRKLEDRVEVNREMLKVAVRCDARDIVDYLTREKGCIPDMQTLHAMLK
;
A
#
# COMPACT_ATOMS: atom_id res chain seq x y z
N MET A 1 -7.25 -57.97 -6.99
CA MET A 1 -7.29 -56.96 -5.92
C MET A 1 -6.51 -55.76 -6.41
N CYS A 2 -7.17 -54.65 -6.75
CA CYS A 2 -6.49 -53.40 -7.02
C CYS A 2 -5.99 -52.86 -5.68
N MET A 3 -4.68 -52.82 -5.47
CA MET A 3 -4.13 -52.00 -4.39
C MET A 3 -4.59 -50.56 -4.65
N PRO A 4 -5.18 -49.86 -3.67
CA PRO A 4 -5.39 -48.43 -3.82
C PRO A 4 -4.03 -47.82 -4.10
N SER A 5 -3.88 -47.14 -5.22
CA SER A 5 -2.66 -46.42 -5.54
C SER A 5 -2.37 -45.46 -4.38
N LEU A 6 -1.32 -45.73 -3.59
CA LEU A 6 -0.86 -44.82 -2.56
C LEU A 6 -0.32 -43.57 -3.25
N GLY A 7 -1.22 -42.61 -3.44
CA GLY A 7 -0.88 -41.29 -3.96
C GLY A 7 -0.34 -40.40 -2.85
N ILE A 8 0.27 -39.28 -3.25
CA ILE A 8 0.72 -38.24 -2.32
C ILE A 8 -0.41 -37.77 -1.39
N GLU A 9 -1.66 -37.85 -1.84
CA GLU A 9 -2.86 -37.48 -1.06
C GLU A 9 -3.15 -38.39 0.14
N SER A 10 -2.56 -39.59 0.18
CA SER A 10 -2.72 -40.53 1.30
C SER A 10 -1.67 -40.35 2.40
N LEU A 11 -0.73 -39.42 2.22
CA LEU A 11 0.30 -39.14 3.22
C LEU A 11 -0.29 -38.40 4.43
N PRO A 12 0.25 -38.64 5.65
CA PRO A 12 0.01 -37.78 6.80
C PRO A 12 0.32 -36.32 6.49
N VAL A 13 -0.43 -35.41 7.12
CA VAL A 13 -0.33 -33.96 6.88
C VAL A 13 1.07 -33.43 7.21
N GLU A 14 1.74 -34.02 8.20
CA GLU A 14 3.10 -33.68 8.60
C GLU A 14 4.11 -33.94 7.48
N LEU A 15 3.99 -35.07 6.78
CA LEU A 15 4.85 -35.38 5.64
C LEU A 15 4.56 -34.49 4.43
N LEU A 16 3.30 -34.08 4.26
CA LEU A 16 2.92 -33.11 3.22
C LEU A 16 3.53 -31.73 3.50
N TYR A 17 3.60 -31.34 4.77
CA TYR A 17 4.27 -30.11 5.19
C TYR A 17 5.77 -30.17 4.92
N GLU A 18 6.45 -31.23 5.34
CA GLU A 18 7.89 -31.42 5.08
C GLU A 18 8.20 -31.42 3.58
N LEU A 19 7.42 -32.16 2.79
CA LEU A 19 7.56 -32.16 1.33
C LEU A 19 7.42 -30.76 0.73
N GLN A 20 6.47 -29.98 1.19
CA GLN A 20 6.24 -28.63 0.69
C GLN A 20 7.33 -27.65 1.09
N LEU A 21 7.88 -27.76 2.31
CA LEU A 21 9.00 -26.95 2.77
C LEU A 21 10.31 -27.32 2.07
N TYR A 22 10.49 -28.60 1.73
CA TYR A 22 11.63 -29.06 0.95
C TYR A 22 11.54 -28.64 -0.52
N ALA A 23 10.39 -28.91 -1.16
CA ALA A 23 10.19 -28.66 -2.58
C ALA A 23 10.00 -27.17 -2.91
N LEU A 24 9.49 -26.39 -1.96
CA LEU A 24 9.15 -24.97 -2.13
C LEU A 24 8.27 -24.71 -3.37
N SER A 25 7.42 -25.68 -3.74
CA SER A 25 6.61 -25.62 -4.95
C SER A 25 5.47 -24.60 -4.80
N ASP A 26 5.23 -23.76 -5.80
CA ASP A 26 4.04 -22.90 -5.88
C ASP A 26 2.81 -23.64 -6.43
N SER A 27 3.02 -24.73 -7.16
CA SER A 27 1.95 -25.48 -7.85
C SER A 27 1.38 -26.61 -7.01
N LEU A 28 2.13 -27.15 -6.03
CA LEU A 28 1.68 -28.29 -5.21
C LEU A 28 0.34 -28.04 -4.51
N PRO A 29 0.08 -26.87 -3.90
CA PRO A 29 -1.23 -26.62 -3.27
C PRO A 29 -2.41 -26.64 -4.25
N PHE A 30 -2.17 -26.58 -5.56
CA PHE A 30 -3.22 -26.50 -6.58
C PHE A 30 -3.41 -27.81 -7.35
N THR A 31 -2.67 -28.88 -7.03
CA THR A 31 -2.80 -30.17 -7.72
C THR A 31 -4.11 -30.88 -7.39
N SER A 32 -4.67 -30.67 -6.19
CA SER A 32 -5.98 -31.19 -5.82
C SER A 32 -6.69 -30.35 -4.76
N ARG A 33 -8.02 -30.52 -4.66
CA ARG A 33 -8.84 -29.82 -3.65
C ARG A 33 -8.48 -30.22 -2.22
N HIS A 34 -8.12 -31.48 -2.01
CA HIS A 34 -7.73 -31.98 -0.70
C HIS A 34 -6.42 -31.33 -0.25
N ILE A 35 -5.40 -31.37 -1.12
CA ILE A 35 -4.09 -30.74 -0.87
C ILE A 35 -4.24 -29.23 -0.67
N PHE A 36 -5.07 -28.58 -1.49
CA PHE A 36 -5.40 -27.16 -1.31
C PHE A 36 -5.99 -26.87 0.07
N GLY A 37 -6.94 -27.71 0.54
CA GLY A 37 -7.56 -27.60 1.84
C GLY A 37 -6.54 -27.68 2.98
N ILE A 38 -5.64 -28.66 2.92
CA ILE A 38 -4.54 -28.84 3.88
C ILE A 38 -3.68 -27.58 3.96
N PHE A 39 -3.14 -27.12 2.82
CA PHE A 39 -2.24 -25.96 2.83
C PHE A 39 -2.96 -24.65 3.15
N SER A 40 -4.26 -24.54 2.85
CA SER A 40 -5.09 -23.39 3.24
C SER A 40 -5.32 -23.32 4.75
N SER A 41 -5.22 -24.44 5.47
CA SER A 41 -5.34 -24.52 6.94
C SER A 41 -4.01 -24.48 7.69
N THR A 42 -2.88 -24.27 7.00
CA THR A 42 -1.55 -24.25 7.61
C THR A 42 -1.38 -23.15 8.66
N PRO A 43 -0.59 -23.41 9.73
CA PRO A 43 -0.29 -22.41 10.75
C PRO A 43 0.61 -21.29 10.20
N SER A 44 0.58 -20.14 10.88
CA SER A 44 1.36 -18.96 10.51
C SER A 44 2.88 -19.21 10.50
N SER A 45 3.38 -20.09 11.38
CA SER A 45 4.78 -20.53 11.43
C SER A 45 5.22 -21.28 10.16
N PHE A 46 4.38 -22.21 9.68
CA PHE A 46 4.64 -22.96 8.45
C PHE A 46 4.67 -22.04 7.23
N ARG A 47 3.71 -21.11 7.15
CA ARG A 47 3.66 -20.13 6.05
C ARG A 47 4.88 -19.21 6.06
N ALA A 48 5.33 -18.81 7.25
CA ALA A 48 6.53 -18.01 7.41
C ALA A 48 7.78 -18.76 6.92
N GLU A 49 7.93 -20.02 7.31
CA GLU A 49 9.04 -20.87 6.91
C GLU A 49 9.06 -21.12 5.40
N TYR A 50 7.89 -21.41 4.82
CA TYR A 50 7.74 -21.54 3.37
C TYR A 50 8.13 -20.25 2.63
N ILE A 51 7.66 -19.08 3.08
CA ILE A 51 8.01 -17.79 2.48
C ILE A 51 9.52 -17.54 2.62
N LEU A 52 10.09 -17.77 3.80
CA LEU A 52 11.51 -17.59 4.06
C LEU A 52 12.36 -18.48 3.16
N GLY A 53 12.02 -19.77 3.05
CA GLY A 53 12.65 -20.70 2.12
C GLY A 53 12.60 -20.20 0.68
N ARG A 54 11.42 -19.78 0.19
CA ARG A 54 11.27 -19.22 -1.16
C ARG A 54 12.13 -17.98 -1.41
N VAL A 55 12.23 -17.11 -0.41
CA VAL A 55 13.00 -15.88 -0.52
C VAL A 55 14.50 -16.20 -0.51
N LEU A 56 14.97 -17.08 0.36
CA LEU A 56 16.39 -17.42 0.45
C LEU A 56 16.86 -18.29 -0.72
N SER A 57 16.03 -19.19 -1.25
CA SER A 57 16.39 -20.03 -2.39
C SER A 57 16.47 -19.27 -3.72
N GLY A 58 15.77 -18.14 -3.85
CA GLY A 58 15.66 -17.41 -5.12
C GLY A 58 16.73 -16.34 -5.38
N SER A 59 17.49 -15.92 -4.36
CA SER A 59 18.54 -14.90 -4.49
C SER A 59 19.49 -14.94 -3.30
N ALA A 60 20.79 -14.77 -3.54
CA ALA A 60 21.79 -14.56 -2.49
C ALA A 60 21.64 -13.18 -1.82
N ASP A 61 20.98 -12.23 -2.49
CA ASP A 61 20.73 -10.91 -1.95
C ASP A 61 19.57 -10.96 -0.96
N THR A 62 19.87 -10.74 0.32
CA THR A 62 18.89 -10.69 1.40
C THR A 62 18.30 -9.29 1.59
N LEU A 63 18.85 -8.26 0.92
CA LEU A 63 18.47 -6.86 1.11
C LEU A 63 16.98 -6.60 0.82
N ASP A 64 16.35 -7.36 -0.08
CA ASP A 64 14.93 -7.21 -0.44
C ASP A 64 14.00 -8.25 0.21
N LEU A 65 14.44 -8.93 1.26
CA LEU A 65 13.72 -10.04 1.91
C LEU A 65 12.28 -9.66 2.25
N PHE A 66 12.07 -8.54 2.93
CA PHE A 66 10.72 -8.07 3.28
C PHE A 66 9.90 -7.69 2.06
N THR A 67 10.53 -7.05 1.07
CA THR A 67 9.89 -6.71 -0.21
C THR A 67 9.35 -7.97 -0.90
N ARG A 68 10.13 -9.05 -0.93
CA ARG A 68 9.71 -10.33 -1.54
C ARG A 68 8.69 -11.06 -0.68
N ALA A 69 8.88 -11.12 0.63
CA ALA A 69 7.94 -11.76 1.56
C ALA A 69 6.54 -11.12 1.45
N LEU A 70 6.47 -9.79 1.45
CA LEU A 70 5.22 -9.05 1.32
C LEU A 70 4.56 -9.26 -0.05
N ARG A 71 5.21 -9.79 -1.08
CA ARG A 71 4.53 -10.13 -2.35
C ARG A 71 3.58 -11.33 -2.20
N TYR A 72 3.78 -12.18 -1.19
CA TYR A 72 2.92 -13.33 -0.94
C TYR A 72 1.59 -12.89 -0.30
N PRO A 73 0.43 -13.31 -0.86
CA PRO A 73 -0.86 -13.10 -0.20
C PRO A 73 -0.95 -13.74 1.19
N LEU A 74 -0.19 -14.83 1.40
CA LEU A 74 -0.09 -15.54 2.67
C LEU A 74 0.64 -14.73 3.76
N CYS A 75 1.37 -13.68 3.41
CA CYS A 75 2.09 -12.84 4.36
C CYS A 75 1.12 -11.89 5.08
N THR A 76 0.49 -12.40 6.13
CA THR A 76 -0.33 -11.66 7.10
C THR A 76 0.54 -11.14 8.26
N GLN A 77 -0.05 -10.39 9.19
CA GLN A 77 0.65 -9.93 10.40
C GLN A 77 1.28 -11.09 11.19
N GLU A 78 0.52 -12.12 11.53
CA GLU A 78 1.02 -13.28 12.31
C GLU A 78 2.13 -14.04 11.58
N VAL A 79 2.03 -14.15 10.25
CA VAL A 79 3.06 -14.78 9.42
C VAL A 79 4.32 -13.93 9.43
N LEU A 80 4.19 -12.61 9.37
CA LEU A 80 5.34 -11.71 9.41
C LEU A 80 6.02 -11.70 10.78
N GLU A 81 5.25 -11.75 11.87
CA GLU A 81 5.78 -11.93 13.23
C GLU A 81 6.55 -13.25 13.37
N SER A 82 6.02 -14.33 12.81
CA SER A 82 6.68 -15.64 12.80
C SER A 82 7.95 -15.62 11.95
N LEU A 83 7.89 -14.96 10.78
CA LEU A 83 9.01 -14.79 9.87
C LEU A 83 10.15 -14.02 10.55
N CYS A 84 9.85 -12.90 11.23
CA CYS A 84 10.85 -12.12 11.95
C CYS A 84 11.58 -12.92 13.04
N ARG A 85 10.90 -13.88 13.69
CA ARG A 85 11.53 -14.78 14.67
C ARG A 85 12.44 -15.84 14.03
N GLN A 86 12.18 -16.19 12.77
CA GLN A 86 12.90 -17.23 12.04
C GLN A 86 14.05 -16.67 11.19
N ILE A 87 14.13 -15.34 10.98
CA ILE A 87 15.24 -14.72 10.24
C ILE A 87 16.56 -15.06 10.93
N PRO A 88 17.53 -15.66 10.22
CA PRO A 88 18.86 -15.95 10.74
C PRO A 88 19.55 -14.69 11.28
N SER A 89 20.21 -14.81 12.43
CA SER A 89 20.83 -13.67 13.14
C SER A 89 21.95 -12.96 12.37
N ASN A 90 22.49 -13.59 11.32
CA ASN A 90 23.47 -13.00 10.41
C ASN A 90 22.86 -12.01 9.40
N ILE A 91 21.53 -11.88 9.34
CA ILE A 91 20.83 -10.91 8.48
C ILE A 91 20.50 -9.67 9.32
N HIS A 92 21.24 -8.58 9.11
CA HIS A 92 21.00 -7.32 9.80
C HIS A 92 19.81 -6.56 9.21
N HIS A 93 18.73 -6.44 9.97
CA HIS A 93 17.48 -5.79 9.55
C HIS A 93 17.65 -4.33 9.09
N THR A 94 18.66 -3.61 9.60
CA THR A 94 18.91 -2.20 9.32
C THR A 94 19.29 -1.89 7.88
N HIS A 95 19.78 -2.88 7.14
CA HIS A 95 20.18 -2.72 5.73
C HIS A 95 19.11 -3.22 4.75
N LEU A 96 18.00 -3.76 5.25
CA LEU A 96 16.97 -4.34 4.41
C LEU A 96 16.03 -3.25 3.85
N GLY A 97 15.79 -3.32 2.54
CA GLY A 97 14.75 -2.57 1.85
C GLY A 97 13.38 -3.24 1.97
N CYS A 98 12.35 -2.42 2.18
CA CYS A 98 10.96 -2.87 2.23
C CYS A 98 10.09 -2.00 1.33
N ASP A 99 9.86 -2.43 0.10
CA ASP A 99 8.92 -1.77 -0.80
C ASP A 99 7.50 -2.29 -0.56
N LEU A 100 6.53 -1.37 -0.48
CA LEU A 100 5.12 -1.74 -0.39
C LEU A 100 4.64 -2.39 -1.70
N PRO A 101 4.18 -3.65 -1.69
CA PRO A 101 3.77 -4.33 -2.90
C PRO A 101 2.39 -3.87 -3.38
N ARG A 102 2.22 -3.79 -4.70
CA ARG A 102 0.96 -3.39 -5.35
C ARG A 102 -0.27 -4.22 -4.91
N ARG A 103 -0.08 -5.46 -4.47
CA ARG A 103 -1.17 -6.37 -4.06
C ARG A 103 -2.01 -5.79 -2.92
N LEU A 104 -1.38 -5.09 -1.96
CA LEU A 104 -2.07 -4.50 -0.79
C LEU A 104 -3.14 -3.49 -1.19
N PHE A 105 -2.97 -2.86 -2.35
CA PHE A 105 -3.82 -1.79 -2.84
C PHE A 105 -4.66 -2.21 -4.04
N ARG A 106 -4.48 -3.44 -4.56
CA ARG A 106 -5.10 -3.87 -5.83
C ARG A 106 -6.62 -3.90 -5.73
N SER A 107 -7.16 -4.35 -4.60
CA SER A 107 -8.60 -4.46 -4.31
C SER A 107 -9.27 -3.12 -4.00
N LEU A 108 -8.51 -2.03 -3.84
CA LEU A 108 -9.08 -0.71 -3.58
C LEU A 108 -9.86 -0.20 -4.80
N ALA A 109 -11.15 0.03 -4.58
CA ALA A 109 -12.11 0.57 -5.54
C ALA A 109 -13.02 1.60 -4.85
N PRO A 110 -13.59 2.58 -5.57
CA PRO A 110 -14.60 3.46 -5.02
C PRO A 110 -15.76 2.64 -4.45
N LYS A 111 -16.19 2.96 -3.24
CA LYS A 111 -17.41 2.38 -2.67
C LYS A 111 -18.63 2.98 -3.35
N VAL A 112 -19.65 2.16 -3.60
CA VAL A 112 -20.91 2.59 -4.24
C VAL A 112 -21.83 3.19 -3.17
N GLY A 113 -22.44 4.34 -3.47
CA GLY A 113 -23.39 5.03 -2.58
C GLY A 113 -22.72 5.82 -1.46
N ALA A 114 -23.40 5.93 -0.31
CA ALA A 114 -22.94 6.71 0.85
C ALA A 114 -21.92 5.97 1.75
N LEU A 115 -21.43 4.80 1.32
CA LEU A 115 -20.47 4.03 2.11
C LEU A 115 -19.08 4.67 2.04
N GLN A 116 -18.55 5.05 3.20
CA GLN A 116 -17.19 5.56 3.33
C GLN A 116 -16.22 4.48 3.81
N TRP A 117 -14.95 4.61 3.45
CA TRP A 117 -13.88 3.80 4.01
C TRP A 117 -13.67 4.15 5.49
N LYS A 118 -13.39 3.15 6.32
CA LYS A 118 -13.14 3.32 7.75
C LYS A 118 -11.72 2.90 8.09
N GLU A 119 -11.19 3.40 9.21
CA GLU A 119 -9.81 3.12 9.62
C GLU A 119 -9.51 1.63 9.84
N ARG A 120 -10.52 0.89 10.28
CA ARG A 120 -10.41 -0.56 10.53
C ARG A 120 -10.39 -1.41 9.26
N GLU A 121 -10.56 -0.81 8.10
CA GLU A 121 -10.62 -1.54 6.83
C GLU A 121 -9.24 -1.72 6.20
N GLN A 122 -9.05 -2.87 5.56
CA GLN A 122 -7.79 -3.18 4.89
C GLN A 122 -7.51 -2.20 3.73
N PRO A 123 -6.24 -1.84 3.49
CA PRO A 123 -5.03 -2.38 4.10
C PRO A 123 -4.55 -1.63 5.37
N LEU A 124 -5.30 -0.66 5.89
CA LEU A 124 -4.77 0.31 6.86
C LEU A 124 -4.27 -0.31 8.18
N PRO A 125 -4.99 -1.25 8.85
CA PRO A 125 -4.49 -1.89 10.07
C PRO A 125 -3.17 -2.64 9.85
N PHE A 126 -3.04 -3.33 8.72
CA PHE A 126 -1.81 -4.05 8.39
C PHE A 126 -0.65 -3.08 8.10
N LEU A 127 -0.91 -1.94 7.44
CA LEU A 127 0.10 -0.92 7.23
C LEU A 127 0.57 -0.29 8.55
N ARG A 128 -0.33 0.03 9.48
CA ARG A 128 0.06 0.53 10.81
C ARG A 128 1.05 -0.43 11.49
N TYR A 129 0.72 -1.73 11.52
CA TYR A 129 1.63 -2.75 12.02
C TYR A 129 3.00 -2.74 11.32
N LEU A 130 3.05 -2.62 9.98
CA LEU A 130 4.31 -2.60 9.23
C LEU A 130 5.19 -1.39 9.56
N TYR A 131 4.60 -0.21 9.76
CA TYR A 131 5.35 1.02 10.03
C TYR A 131 5.73 1.17 11.52
N ASP A 132 4.92 0.64 12.43
CA ASP A 132 5.15 0.72 13.88
C ASP A 132 6.08 -0.38 14.41
N SER A 133 6.32 -1.45 13.64
CA SER A 133 7.12 -2.60 14.08
C SER A 133 8.62 -2.33 14.00
N PRO A 134 9.37 -2.43 15.12
CA PRO A 134 10.82 -2.20 15.12
C PRO A 134 11.62 -3.33 14.45
N MET A 135 11.00 -4.50 14.24
CA MET A 135 11.64 -5.65 13.60
C MET A 135 11.62 -5.56 12.07
N ILE A 136 10.86 -4.61 11.52
CA ILE A 136 10.64 -4.44 10.09
C ILE A 136 11.23 -3.09 9.69
N PRO A 137 12.07 -3.02 8.64
CA PRO A 137 12.54 -1.74 8.14
C PRO A 137 11.35 -0.92 7.63
N ALA A 138 11.39 0.39 7.88
CA ALA A 138 10.33 1.31 7.47
C ALA A 138 10.01 1.15 5.97
N PRO A 139 8.76 0.80 5.61
CA PRO A 139 8.43 0.58 4.21
C PRO A 139 8.57 1.85 3.38
N ASN A 140 9.10 1.71 2.17
CA ASN A 140 9.15 2.76 1.17
C ASN A 140 7.73 3.05 0.64
N THR A 141 7.14 4.13 1.15
CA THR A 141 5.79 4.59 0.80
C THR A 141 5.63 4.98 -0.67
N ASN A 142 6.75 5.37 -1.32
CA ASN A 142 6.78 5.81 -2.72
C ASN A 142 7.12 4.70 -3.72
N ALA A 143 7.22 3.45 -3.25
CA ALA A 143 7.44 2.28 -4.09
C ALA A 143 6.48 2.24 -5.29
N HIS A 144 6.97 1.72 -6.42
CA HIS A 144 6.22 1.61 -7.67
C HIS A 144 5.63 2.94 -8.18
N ASP A 145 6.38 4.03 -8.04
CA ASP A 145 5.99 5.38 -8.44
C ASP A 145 4.74 5.89 -7.73
N GLY A 146 4.67 5.72 -6.41
CA GLY A 146 3.54 6.24 -5.61
C GLY A 146 2.23 5.52 -5.91
N TYR A 147 2.29 4.24 -6.29
CA TYR A 147 1.11 3.43 -6.61
C TYR A 147 0.11 3.35 -5.45
N ALA A 148 0.62 3.22 -4.22
CA ALA A 148 -0.19 3.17 -3.00
C ALA A 148 -1.09 4.40 -2.87
N LEU A 149 -0.49 5.60 -2.91
CA LEU A 149 -1.22 6.87 -2.81
C LEU A 149 -2.21 7.03 -3.97
N THR A 150 -1.80 6.73 -5.20
CA THR A 150 -2.68 6.83 -6.38
C THR A 150 -3.93 5.94 -6.23
N LYS A 151 -3.77 4.71 -5.73
CA LYS A 151 -4.90 3.78 -5.53
C LYS A 151 -5.78 4.18 -4.35
N ALA A 152 -5.20 4.72 -3.28
CA ALA A 152 -5.96 5.25 -2.15
C ALA A 152 -6.83 6.45 -2.56
N VAL A 153 -6.28 7.37 -3.35
CA VAL A 153 -7.00 8.51 -3.97
C VAL A 153 -8.10 8.01 -4.89
N HIS A 154 -7.79 7.07 -5.79
CA HIS A 154 -8.80 6.49 -6.68
C HIS A 154 -9.99 5.92 -5.91
N ALA A 155 -9.75 5.24 -4.77
CA ALA A 155 -10.79 4.66 -3.94
C ALA A 155 -11.48 5.65 -2.98
N LYS A 156 -11.03 6.91 -2.91
CA LYS A 156 -11.45 7.91 -1.92
C LYS A 156 -11.31 7.44 -0.47
N PHE A 157 -10.25 6.69 -0.18
CA PHE A 157 -9.97 6.19 1.17
C PHE A 157 -9.21 7.26 1.98
N ILE A 158 -9.92 8.28 2.48
CA ILE A 158 -9.33 9.44 3.15
C ILE A 158 -8.36 9.08 4.30
N PRO A 159 -8.73 8.22 5.28
CA PRO A 159 -7.78 7.81 6.34
C PRO A 159 -6.47 7.20 5.81
N LEU A 160 -6.56 6.39 4.74
CA LEU A 160 -5.38 5.79 4.13
C LEU A 160 -4.52 6.84 3.41
N ILE A 161 -5.14 7.83 2.76
CA ILE A 161 -4.43 8.92 2.07
C ILE A 161 -3.64 9.74 3.09
N GLN A 162 -4.28 10.15 4.19
CA GLN A 162 -3.62 10.87 5.28
C GLN A 162 -2.47 10.06 5.87
N PHE A 163 -2.71 8.79 6.20
CA PHE A 163 -1.68 7.90 6.70
C PHE A 163 -0.46 7.83 5.76
N LEU A 164 -0.67 7.65 4.46
CA LEU A 164 0.43 7.59 3.49
C LEU A 164 1.19 8.92 3.39
N LEU A 165 0.49 10.06 3.38
CA LEU A 165 1.12 11.39 3.33
C LEU A 165 1.96 11.69 4.57
N ASP A 166 1.51 11.25 5.74
CA ASP A 166 2.23 11.39 7.01
C ASP A 166 3.49 10.51 7.06
N HIS A 167 3.47 9.38 6.36
CA HIS A 167 4.62 8.49 6.18
C HIS A 167 5.42 8.81 4.91
N GLY A 168 5.37 10.05 4.42
CA GLY A 168 6.26 10.55 3.36
C GLY A 168 5.87 10.17 1.93
N ALA A 169 4.63 9.75 1.68
CA ALA A 169 4.14 9.62 0.31
C ALA A 169 4.19 10.99 -0.39
N SER A 170 4.87 11.05 -1.53
CA SER A 170 4.90 12.24 -2.38
C SER A 170 3.78 12.16 -3.42
N PRO A 171 2.87 13.14 -3.47
CA PRO A 171 1.86 13.22 -4.53
C PRO A 171 2.47 13.51 -5.91
N GLU A 172 3.73 13.94 -5.99
CA GLU A 172 4.42 14.28 -7.25
C GLU A 172 4.81 13.05 -8.06
N ARG A 173 4.81 11.87 -7.44
CA ARG A 173 5.19 10.62 -8.10
C ARG A 173 4.35 10.38 -9.36
N LYS A 174 5.02 9.84 -10.39
CA LYS A 174 4.42 9.55 -11.70
C LYS A 174 3.73 10.76 -12.31
N ASN A 175 4.42 11.90 -12.39
CA ASN A 175 3.90 13.15 -12.96
C ASN A 175 2.61 13.61 -12.26
N CYS A 176 2.62 13.61 -10.93
CA CYS A 176 1.49 13.99 -10.10
C CYS A 176 0.21 13.16 -10.32
N LEU A 177 0.33 11.87 -10.68
CA LEU A 177 -0.83 11.06 -11.08
C LEU A 177 -1.94 11.02 -10.02
N ALA A 178 -1.58 10.99 -8.73
CA ALA A 178 -2.54 11.05 -7.63
C ALA A 178 -3.41 12.32 -7.71
N VAL A 179 -2.78 13.49 -7.88
CA VAL A 179 -3.49 14.78 -8.05
C VAL A 179 -4.36 14.75 -9.31
N MET A 180 -3.85 14.24 -10.42
CA MET A 180 -4.60 14.13 -11.67
C MET A 180 -5.85 13.23 -11.55
N VAL A 181 -5.78 12.16 -10.73
CA VAL A 181 -6.95 11.32 -10.44
C VAL A 181 -7.98 12.10 -9.62
N ALA A 182 -7.57 12.86 -8.60
CA ALA A 182 -8.48 13.68 -7.80
C ALA A 182 -9.19 14.76 -8.64
N ILE A 183 -8.46 15.42 -9.56
CA ILE A 183 -9.03 16.40 -10.50
C ILE A 183 -10.09 15.74 -11.40
N ARG A 184 -9.81 14.56 -11.96
CA ARG A 184 -10.78 13.82 -12.79
C ARG A 184 -12.03 13.40 -12.01
N GLN A 185 -11.90 13.20 -10.70
CA GLN A 185 -13.02 12.93 -9.80
C GLN A 185 -13.79 14.19 -9.39
N LYS A 186 -13.36 15.38 -9.84
CA LYS A 186 -13.92 16.70 -9.48
C LYS A 186 -14.00 16.91 -7.97
N ASP A 187 -12.99 16.45 -7.25
CA ASP A 187 -12.97 16.46 -5.79
C ASP A 187 -11.99 17.53 -5.28
N LEU A 188 -12.46 18.77 -5.14
CA LEU A 188 -11.62 19.90 -4.72
C LEU A 188 -11.00 19.66 -3.33
N SER A 189 -11.76 19.11 -2.38
CA SER A 189 -11.25 18.80 -1.04
C SER A 189 -10.08 17.84 -1.09
N LEU A 190 -10.17 16.80 -1.94
CA LEU A 190 -9.09 15.85 -2.12
C LEU A 190 -7.88 16.45 -2.86
N VAL A 191 -8.11 17.35 -3.82
CA VAL A 191 -7.03 18.11 -4.47
C VAL A 191 -6.28 18.98 -3.45
N LYS A 192 -7.00 19.72 -2.62
CA LYS A 192 -6.40 20.52 -1.54
C LYS A 192 -5.61 19.65 -0.57
N LEU A 193 -6.15 18.49 -0.15
CA LEU A 193 -5.46 17.54 0.73
C LEU A 193 -4.12 17.05 0.15
N LEU A 194 -4.03 16.86 -1.17
CA LEU A 194 -2.80 16.39 -1.82
C LEU A 194 -1.79 17.52 -2.07
N ILE A 195 -2.25 18.73 -2.41
CA ILE A 195 -1.38 19.86 -2.74
C ILE A 195 -0.90 20.56 -1.48
N GLU A 196 -1.78 20.79 -0.52
CA GLU A 196 -1.46 21.59 0.67
C GLU A 196 -0.78 20.75 1.75
N ARG A 197 0.11 21.38 2.52
CA ARG A 197 0.59 20.80 3.78
C ARG A 197 -0.38 21.18 4.89
N ASP A 198 -1.15 20.21 5.37
CA ASP A 198 -1.86 20.37 6.64
C ASP A 198 -0.93 19.98 7.79
N ASP A 199 -0.78 20.87 8.76
CA ASP A 199 0.05 20.70 9.97
C ASP A 199 -0.67 19.87 11.05
N SER A 200 -1.92 19.46 10.81
CA SER A 200 -2.65 18.60 11.75
C SER A 200 -2.06 17.19 11.68
N PRO A 201 -1.43 16.68 12.75
CA PRO A 201 -1.06 15.27 12.80
C PRO A 201 -2.33 14.43 12.60
N TYR A 202 -2.27 13.41 11.76
CA TYR A 202 -3.34 12.41 11.73
C TYR A 202 -3.45 11.78 13.12
N GLU A 203 -4.56 12.04 13.83
CA GLU A 203 -4.82 11.42 15.14
C GLU A 203 -5.18 9.95 14.94
N SER A 204 -4.17 9.08 14.90
CA SER A 204 -4.37 7.64 15.12
C SER A 204 -4.96 7.46 16.52
N SER A 205 -6.20 6.99 16.61
CA SER A 205 -6.92 6.72 17.85
C SER A 205 -6.32 5.53 18.63
N GLY A 206 -5.09 5.68 19.13
CA GLY A 206 -4.33 4.56 19.71
C GLY A 206 -3.11 4.91 20.56
N SER A 207 -2.80 6.17 20.87
CA SER A 207 -1.72 6.49 21.81
C SER A 207 -2.04 7.68 22.71
N SER A 208 -2.08 7.38 24.01
CA SER A 208 -2.11 8.24 25.21
C SER A 208 -2.10 9.76 25.00
N GLY A 209 -3.14 10.41 25.50
CA GLY A 209 -3.37 11.84 25.40
C GLY A 209 -2.25 12.70 25.97
N GLN A 210 -1.70 13.57 25.13
CA GLN A 210 -1.11 14.83 25.54
C GLN A 210 -1.74 15.94 24.69
N LYS A 211 -2.61 16.74 25.32
CA LYS A 211 -3.14 18.00 24.75
C LYS A 211 -1.96 18.91 24.42
N LYS A 212 -1.54 18.97 23.15
CA LYS A 212 -0.54 19.94 22.69
C LYS A 212 -1.23 21.22 22.22
N SER A 213 -0.83 22.30 22.87
CA SER A 213 -1.25 23.69 22.66
C SER A 213 -1.19 24.13 21.18
N LYS A 214 -2.20 24.92 20.76
CA LYS A 214 -2.29 25.61 19.46
C LYS A 214 -1.06 26.50 19.24
N ARG A 215 0.01 25.96 18.67
CA ARG A 215 1.12 26.77 18.14
C ARG A 215 0.70 27.39 16.81
N LYS A 216 1.01 28.68 16.64
CA LYS A 216 0.73 29.48 15.44
C LYS A 216 1.29 28.75 14.20
N ARG A 217 0.39 28.40 13.27
CA ARG A 217 0.67 27.76 11.98
C ARG A 217 1.64 28.64 11.19
N ARG A 218 2.87 28.19 11.00
CA ARG A 218 3.76 28.76 9.99
C ARG A 218 3.29 28.16 8.66
N LYS A 219 2.97 28.99 7.67
CA LYS A 219 2.51 28.51 6.37
C LYS A 219 3.67 27.76 5.70
N LEU A 220 3.67 26.43 5.83
CA LEU A 220 4.60 25.59 5.10
C LEU A 220 4.25 25.64 3.62
N GLU A 221 5.27 25.55 2.77
CA GLU A 221 5.11 25.46 1.33
C GLU A 221 4.28 24.22 0.96
N ASP A 222 3.60 24.30 -0.19
CA ASP A 222 2.79 23.19 -0.70
C ASP A 222 3.63 21.92 -0.91
N ARG A 223 2.97 20.76 -0.86
CA ARG A 223 3.59 19.45 -1.17
C ARG A 223 3.89 19.27 -2.65
N VAL A 224 3.20 20.03 -3.50
CA VAL A 224 3.21 19.88 -4.96
C VAL A 224 3.18 21.26 -5.60
N GLU A 225 4.08 21.49 -6.54
CA GLU A 225 4.01 22.66 -7.41
C GLU A 225 2.90 22.46 -8.46
N VAL A 226 1.96 23.40 -8.54
CA VAL A 226 0.87 23.35 -9.51
C VAL A 226 1.40 23.67 -10.90
N ASN A 227 1.14 22.76 -11.85
CA ASN A 227 1.58 22.92 -13.25
C ASN A 227 0.41 23.09 -14.23
N ARG A 228 0.74 23.48 -15.46
CA ARG A 228 -0.23 23.74 -16.53
C ARG A 228 -1.01 22.51 -16.95
N GLU A 229 -0.43 21.32 -16.82
CA GLU A 229 -1.09 20.06 -17.16
C GLU A 229 -2.25 19.76 -16.20
N MET A 230 -2.10 20.05 -14.90
CA MET A 230 -3.20 19.95 -13.92
C MET A 230 -4.37 20.85 -14.31
N LEU A 231 -4.07 22.11 -14.64
CA LEU A 231 -5.07 23.10 -15.04
C LEU A 231 -5.79 22.68 -16.33
N LYS A 232 -5.04 22.23 -17.35
CA LYS A 232 -5.59 21.73 -18.61
C LYS A 232 -6.53 20.55 -18.39
N VAL A 233 -6.18 19.62 -17.50
CA VAL A 233 -7.07 18.50 -17.16
C VAL A 233 -8.30 18.95 -16.37
N ALA A 234 -8.17 19.90 -15.45
CA ALA A 234 -9.30 20.46 -14.72
C ALA A 234 -10.32 21.13 -15.65
N VAL A 235 -9.86 21.91 -16.63
CA VAL A 235 -10.70 22.53 -17.66
C VAL A 235 -11.37 21.48 -18.55
N ARG A 236 -10.60 20.49 -19.03
CA ARG A 236 -11.16 19.39 -19.84
C ARG A 236 -12.23 18.58 -19.10
N CYS A 237 -12.08 18.43 -17.78
CA CYS A 237 -13.05 17.75 -16.95
C CYS A 237 -14.24 18.64 -16.54
N ASP A 238 -14.26 19.93 -16.87
CA ASP A 238 -15.24 20.92 -16.37
C ASP A 238 -15.35 20.88 -14.84
N ALA A 239 -14.19 21.00 -14.17
CA ALA A 239 -14.06 21.12 -12.72
C ALA A 239 -13.78 22.58 -12.34
N ARG A 240 -14.81 23.43 -12.41
CA ARG A 240 -14.69 24.89 -12.33
C ARG A 240 -14.11 25.37 -11.00
N ASP A 241 -14.52 24.74 -9.91
CA ASP A 241 -14.04 24.97 -8.54
C ASP A 241 -12.54 24.69 -8.41
N ILE A 242 -12.06 23.61 -9.04
CA ILE A 242 -10.64 23.27 -9.10
C ILE A 242 -9.89 24.25 -10.00
N VAL A 243 -10.46 24.65 -11.14
CA VAL A 243 -9.85 25.64 -12.03
C VAL A 243 -9.66 26.99 -11.34
N ASP A 244 -10.68 27.48 -10.64
CA ASP A 244 -10.59 28.71 -9.84
C ASP A 244 -9.54 28.58 -8.73
N TYR A 245 -9.48 27.44 -8.05
CA TYR A 245 -8.45 27.18 -7.05
C TYR A 245 -7.03 27.24 -7.64
N LEU A 246 -6.77 26.53 -8.74
CA LEU A 246 -5.43 26.46 -9.35
C LEU A 246 -4.99 27.82 -9.90
N THR A 247 -5.91 28.62 -10.45
CA THR A 247 -5.59 29.94 -11.04
C THR A 247 -5.51 31.05 -9.99
N ARG A 248 -6.51 31.16 -9.11
CA ARG A 248 -6.63 32.28 -8.16
C ARG A 248 -5.83 32.05 -6.89
N GLU A 249 -5.91 30.85 -6.30
CA GLU A 249 -5.24 30.56 -5.04
C GLU A 249 -3.78 30.13 -5.25
N LYS A 250 -3.50 29.34 -6.31
CA LYS A 250 -2.15 28.80 -6.59
C LYS A 250 -1.40 29.55 -7.69
N GLY A 251 -2.03 30.51 -8.37
CA GLY A 251 -1.36 31.39 -9.34
C GLY A 251 -0.95 30.70 -10.65
N CYS A 252 -1.56 29.57 -11.00
CA CYS A 252 -1.24 28.87 -12.25
C CYS A 252 -1.76 29.67 -13.46
N ILE A 253 -0.85 30.07 -14.35
CA ILE A 253 -1.18 30.86 -15.54
C ILE A 253 -1.69 29.93 -16.65
N PRO A 254 -2.92 30.14 -17.17
CA PRO A 254 -3.45 29.34 -18.26
C PRO A 254 -2.79 29.68 -19.61
N ASP A 255 -2.56 28.66 -20.44
CA ASP A 255 -2.17 28.86 -21.85
C ASP A 255 -3.35 29.39 -22.68
N MET A 256 -3.06 30.01 -23.83
CA MET A 256 -4.08 30.57 -24.73
C MET A 256 -5.20 29.56 -25.07
N GLN A 257 -4.85 28.30 -25.36
CA GLN A 257 -5.83 27.24 -25.63
C GLN A 257 -6.75 26.98 -24.43
N THR A 258 -6.19 26.98 -23.22
CA THR A 258 -6.93 26.77 -21.97
C THR A 258 -7.85 27.96 -21.69
N LEU A 259 -7.40 29.20 -21.94
CA LEU A 259 -8.24 30.40 -21.84
C LEU A 259 -9.45 30.32 -22.78
N HIS A 260 -9.24 29.95 -24.04
CA HIS A 260 -10.34 29.80 -25.00
C HIS A 260 -11.34 28.72 -24.57
N ALA A 261 -10.89 27.65 -23.90
CA ALA A 261 -11.75 26.60 -23.37
C ALA A 261 -12.50 27.01 -22.11
N MET A 262 -11.96 27.93 -21.30
CA MET A 262 -12.62 28.47 -20.10
C MET A 262 -13.68 29.54 -20.42
N LEU A 263 -13.60 30.19 -21.58
CA LEU A 263 -14.52 31.26 -22.02
C LEU A 263 -15.74 30.73 -22.82
N LYS A 264 -15.82 29.42 -23.05
CA LYS A 264 -16.96 28.75 -23.71
C LYS A 264 -17.90 28.15 -22.68
#